data_AF-A0A1K2HT82-F1
#
_entry.id   AF-A0A1K2HT82-F1
#
_cell.length_a   1.000
_cell.length_b   1.000
_cell.length_c   1.000
_cell.angle_alpha   90.00
_cell.angle_beta   90.00
_cell.angle_gamma   90.00
#
_symmetry.space_group_name_H-M   'P 1'
#
loop_
_entity.id
_entity.type
_entity.pdbx_description
1 polymer ?
#
loop_
_entity_poly.entity_id
_entity_poly.type
_entity_poly.pdbx_seq_one_letter_code
_entity_poly.pdbx_strand_id
1 'polypeptide(L)' 'MLIEWTTLTPDQRRALLHMANSPNARVSEEICEQLRNLGLAERAGPGLVISSLGRCVVPQAA' A
#
# COMPACT_ATOMS: atom_id res chain seq x y z
N MET A 1 13.01 5.22 -10.06
CA MET A 1 12.36 6.24 -9.23
C MET A 1 12.31 5.66 -7.81
N LEU A 2 12.92 6.32 -6.82
CA LEU A 2 12.90 5.84 -5.44
C LEU A 2 11.58 6.31 -4.82
N ILE A 3 10.71 5.39 -4.41
CA ILE A 3 9.48 5.74 -3.69
C ILE A 3 9.79 5.71 -2.21
N GLU A 4 9.61 6.84 -1.55
CA GLU A 4 9.81 6.97 -0.11
C GLU A 4 8.49 7.20 0.61
N TRP A 5 8.39 6.75 1.86
CA TRP A 5 7.19 6.90 2.69
C TRP A 5 6.66 8.35 2.72
N THR A 6 7.57 9.31 2.80
CA THR A 6 7.30 10.76 2.86
C THR A 6 6.74 11.34 1.57
N THR A 7 6.88 10.65 0.44
CA THR A 7 6.35 11.09 -0.86
C THR A 7 4.89 10.69 -1.07
N LEU A 8 4.38 9.77 -0.26
CA LEU A 8 2.99 9.30 -0.31
C LEU A 8 2.04 10.30 0.33
N THR A 9 0.81 10.35 -0.17
CA THR A 9 -0.27 11.15 0.45
C THR A 9 -0.69 10.56 1.80
N PRO A 10 -1.30 11.35 2.70
CA PRO A 10 -1.79 10.84 3.98
C PRO A 10 -2.77 9.66 3.84
N ASP A 11 -3.58 9.64 2.78
CA ASP A 11 -4.52 8.56 2.51
C ASP A 11 -3.83 7.30 2.00
N GLN A 12 -2.84 7.43 1.12
CA GLN A 12 -2.01 6.32 0.63
C GLN A 12 -1.23 5.66 1.78
N ARG A 13 -0.64 6.47 2.67
CA ARG A 13 0.05 5.97 3.87
C ARG A 13 -0.89 5.19 4.77
N ARG A 14 -2.08 5.73 5.06
CA ARG A 14 -3.10 5.05 5.86
C ARG A 14 -3.50 3.72 5.23
N ALA A 15 -3.77 3.70 3.93
CA ALA A 15 -4.11 2.47 3.21
C ALA A 15 -2.99 1.43 3.25
N LEU A 16 -1.73 1.82 3.02
CA LEU A 16 -0.58 0.92 3.10
C LEU A 16 -0.38 0.33 4.50
N LEU A 17 -0.50 1.15 5.55
CA LEU A 17 -0.47 0.66 6.93
C LEU A 17 -1.62 -0.30 7.20
N HIS A 18 -2.83 0.00 6.71
CA HIS A 18 -3.99 -0.87 6.89
C HIS A 18 -3.77 -2.23 6.20
N MET A 19 -3.25 -2.22 4.96
CA MET A 19 -2.95 -3.45 4.20
C MET A 19 -1.79 -4.25 4.80
N ALA A 20 -0.77 -3.58 5.34
CA ALA A 20 0.36 -4.23 5.99
C ALA A 20 -0.05 -4.95 7.28
N ASN A 21 -0.98 -4.38 8.04
CA ASN A 21 -1.44 -4.93 9.32
C ASN A 21 -2.69 -5.84 9.20
N SER A 22 -3.43 -5.77 8.09
CA SER A 22 -4.67 -6.52 7.90
C SER A 22 -4.79 -7.06 6.47
N PRO A 23 -4.72 -8.39 6.27
CA PRO A 23 -4.81 -9.02 4.94
C PRO A 23 -6.13 -8.76 4.18
N ASN A 24 -7.17 -8.32 4.88
CA ASN A 24 -8.51 -8.06 4.34
C ASN A 24 -8.93 -6.59 4.48
N ALA A 25 -7.96 -5.66 4.54
CA ALA A 25 -8.26 -4.24 4.65
C ALA A 25 -9.12 -3.77 3.47
N ARG A 26 -10.28 -3.18 3.77
CA ARG A 26 -11.11 -2.51 2.76
C ARG A 26 -10.52 -1.13 2.50
N VAL A 27 -9.92 -0.96 1.34
CA VAL A 27 -9.40 0.32 0.83
C VAL A 27 -10.26 0.75 -0.36
N SER A 28 -10.45 2.06 -0.57
CA SER A 28 -11.20 2.55 -1.73
C SER A 28 -10.52 2.14 -3.04
N GLU A 29 -11.31 1.85 -4.06
CA GLU A 29 -10.81 1.40 -5.36
C GLU A 29 -9.81 2.42 -5.97
N GLU A 30 -10.10 3.71 -5.83
CA GLU A 30 -9.20 4.78 -6.27
C GLU A 30 -7.82 4.71 -5.61
N ILE A 31 -7.74 4.59 -4.28
CA ILE A 31 -6.45 4.48 -3.58
C ILE A 31 -5.76 3.17 -3.95
N CYS A 32 -6.51 2.09 -4.14
CA CYS A 32 -5.95 0.82 -4.61
C CYS A 32 -5.25 0.98 -5.96
N GLU A 33 -5.89 1.65 -6.92
CA GLU A 33 -5.29 1.91 -8.24
C GLU A 33 -4.06 2.80 -8.13
N GLN A 34 -4.11 3.87 -7.32
CA GLN A 34 -2.95 4.73 -7.09
C GLN A 34 -1.76 3.92 -6.53
N LEU A 35 -1.98 3.10 -5.50
CA LEU A 35 -0.93 2.27 -4.89
C LEU A 35 -0.39 1.22 -5.87
N ARG A 36 -1.24 0.67 -6.74
CA ARG A 36 -0.82 -0.24 -7.82
C ARG A 36 0.01 0.45 -8.88
N ASN A 37 -0.37 1.67 -9.29
CA ASN A 37 0.39 2.47 -10.26
C ASN A 37 1.77 2.84 -9.72
N LEU A 38 1.90 2.97 -8.40
CA LEU A 38 3.16 3.15 -7.69
C LEU A 38 3.92 1.84 -7.44
N GLY A 39 3.36 0.68 -7.78
CA GLY A 39 3.97 -0.64 -7.52
C GLY A 39 3.98 -1.04 -6.04
N LEU A 40 3.21 -0.38 -5.18
CA LEU A 40 3.15 -0.61 -3.72
C LEU A 40 2.08 -1.62 -3.31
N ALA A 41 1.15 -1.91 -4.21
CA ALA A 41 0.12 -2.92 -4.05
C ALA A 41 -0.02 -3.76 -5.32
N GLU A 42 -0.57 -4.95 -5.18
CA GLU A 42 -0.82 -5.87 -6.28
C GLU A 42 -2.14 -6.61 -6.08
N ARG A 43 -2.74 -7.07 -7.19
CA ARG A 43 -3.93 -7.92 -7.13
C ARG A 43 -3.53 -9.34 -6.80
N ALA A 44 -4.16 -9.91 -5.78
CA ALA A 44 -4.05 -11.33 -5.43
C ALA A 44 -5.45 -11.95 -5.46
N GLY A 45 -5.79 -12.56 -6.59
CA GLY A 45 -7.12 -13.13 -6.83
C GLY A 45 -8.23 -12.06 -6.74
N PRO A 46 -9.28 -12.28 -5.93
CA PRO A 46 -10.35 -11.29 -5.75
C PRO A 46 -9.95 -10.14 -4.80
N GLY A 47 -8.78 -10.22 -4.16
CA GLY A 47 -8.32 -9.25 -3.17
C GLY A 47 -7.14 -8.39 -3.66
N LEU A 48 -6.77 -7.44 -2.81
CA LEU A 48 -5.59 -6.61 -2.97
C LEU A 48 -4.60 -6.92 -1.83
N VAL A 49 -3.34 -7.10 -2.17
CA VAL A 49 -2.26 -7.31 -1.19
C VAL A 49 -1.18 -6.26 -1.35
N ILE A 50 -0.46 -6.00 -0.26
CA ILE A 50 0.72 -5.13 -0.28
C ILE A 50 1.86 -5.83 -1.02
N SER A 51 2.48 -5.13 -1.97
CA SER A 51 3.62 -5.68 -2.72
C SER A 51 4.87 -5.73 -1.84
N SER A 52 5.93 -6.42 -2.30
CA SER A 52 7.24 -6.41 -1.62
C SER A 52 7.78 -4.98 -1.47
N LEU A 53 7.61 -4.13 -2.49
CA LEU A 53 8.02 -2.73 -2.44
C LEU A 53 7.18 -1.96 -1.41
N GLY A 54 5.86 -2.16 -1.40
CA GLY A 54 4.98 -1.56 -0.42
C GLY A 54 5.40 -1.88 1.02
N ARG A 55 5.79 -3.13 1.29
CA ARG A 55 6.31 -3.54 2.61
C ARG A 55 7.62 -2.87 2.99
N CYS A 56 8.51 -2.60 2.03
CA CYS A 56 9.75 -1.87 2.27
C CYS A 56 9.54 -0.36 2.52
N VAL A 57 8.49 0.21 1.90
CA VAL A 57 8.15 1.63 2.05
C VAL A 57 7.40 1.90 3.34
N VAL A 58 6.62 0.94 3.84
CA VAL A 58 5.94 1.07 5.13
C VAL A 58 6.98 1.12 6.26
N PRO A 59 6.95 2.13 7.15
CA PRO A 59 7.82 2.18 8.30
C PRO A 59 7.51 0.98 9.20
N GLN A 60 8.50 0.14 9.43
CA GLN A 60 8.41 -0.90 10.46
C GLN A 60 8.30 -0.19 11.80
N ALA A 61 7.23 -0.45 12.56
CA ALA A 61 7.15 0.03 13.93
C ALA A 61 8.39 -0.49 14.67
N ALA A 62 9.21 0.43 15.16
CA ALA A 62 10.36 0.13 16.00
C ALA A 62 9.93 -0.48 17.33
#